data_AF-A0A496TGZ4-F1
#
_entry.id   AF-A0A496TGZ4-F1
#
_cell.length_a   1.000
_cell.length_b   1.000
_cell.length_c   1.000
_cell.angle_alpha   90.00
_cell.angle_beta   90.00
_cell.angle_gamma   90.00
#
_symmetry.space_group_name_H-M   'P 1'
#
loop_
_entity.id
_entity.type
_entity.pdbx_description
1 polymer ?
#
loop_
_entity_poly.entity_id
_entity_poly.type
_entity_poly.pdbx_seq_one_letter_code
_entity_poly.pdbx_strand_id
1 'polypeptide(L)'
;MGLKMLELLSENELKRIHEVSLRGLSETGMKIRSRKALELLGDSGASVDIERQLVKIPEEIVEDALQSVPILKLGENRGRSWLSAPLYYFSSGVDAHRVPRSRSSRKLSLRQA
;
A
#
# COMPACT_ATOMS: atom_id res chain seq x y z
N MET A 1 17.54 25.68 -9.62
CA MET A 1 18.12 24.67 -8.70
C MET A 1 16.99 23.90 -8.06
N GLY A 2 16.91 22.59 -8.28
CA GLY A 2 15.96 21.73 -7.58
C GLY A 2 16.49 21.35 -6.19
N LEU A 3 15.59 21.13 -5.23
CA LEU A 3 15.95 20.57 -3.93
C LEU A 3 16.34 19.09 -4.12
N LYS A 4 17.43 18.64 -3.49
CA LYS A 4 17.78 17.22 -3.45
C LYS A 4 16.85 16.51 -2.47
N MET A 5 16.35 15.33 -2.85
CA MET A 5 15.62 14.46 -1.94
C MET A 5 16.52 14.04 -0.78
N LEU A 6 15.99 14.07 0.44
CA LEU A 6 16.73 13.64 1.63
C LEU A 6 16.82 12.11 1.66
N GLU A 7 18.03 11.58 1.60
CA GLU A 7 18.32 10.15 1.70
C GLU A 7 18.66 9.83 3.16
N LEU A 8 17.72 9.21 3.89
CA LEU A 8 17.89 8.87 5.31
C LEU A 8 18.55 7.51 5.54
N LEU A 9 18.38 6.58 4.60
CA LEU A 9 18.86 5.20 4.71
C LEU A 9 19.92 4.95 3.64
N SER A 10 20.93 4.16 4.00
CA SER A 10 21.90 3.62 3.05
C SER A 10 21.30 2.51 2.19
N GLU A 11 21.92 2.23 1.05
CA GLU A 11 21.55 1.11 0.17
C GLU A 11 21.52 -0.24 0.90
N ASN A 12 22.46 -0.45 1.82
CA ASN A 12 22.51 -1.68 2.63
C ASN A 12 21.35 -1.78 3.62
N GLU A 13 20.90 -0.67 4.19
CA GLU A 13 19.73 -0.63 5.07
C GLU A 13 18.43 -0.85 4.29
N LEU A 14 18.31 -0.25 3.10
CA LEU A 14 17.19 -0.50 2.19
C LEU A 14 17.11 -1.98 1.80
N LYS A 15 18.23 -2.57 1.39
CA LYS A 15 18.31 -4.01 1.05
C LYS A 15 17.91 -4.89 2.23
N ARG A 16 18.38 -4.57 3.45
CA ARG A 16 18.01 -5.32 4.65
C ARG A 16 16.50 -5.24 4.95
N ILE A 17 15.89 -4.07 4.79
CA ILE A 17 14.43 -3.89 4.97
C ILE A 17 13.66 -4.73 3.95
N HIS A 18 14.10 -4.73 2.69
CA HIS A 18 13.52 -5.54 1.62
C HIS A 18 13.56 -7.03 1.96
N GLU A 19 14.74 -7.56 2.27
CA GLU A 19 14.95 -8.97 2.62
C GLU A 19 14.11 -9.40 3.83
N VAL A 20 14.06 -8.58 4.89
CA VAL A 20 13.26 -8.90 6.09
C VAL A 20 11.76 -8.87 5.78
N SER A 21 11.32 -7.96 4.91
CA SER A 21 9.92 -7.87 4.49
C SER A 21 9.49 -9.09 3.67
N LEU A 22 10.33 -9.54 2.73
CA LEU A 22 10.11 -10.75 1.95
C LEU A 22 10.06 -12.00 2.84
N ARG A 23 11.00 -12.14 3.78
CA ARG A 23 10.97 -13.21 4.78
C ARG A 23 9.72 -13.18 5.65
N GLY A 24 9.25 -11.99 6.03
CA GLY A 24 7.98 -11.83 6.73
C GLY A 24 6.80 -12.41 5.94
N LEU A 25 6.71 -12.10 4.65
CA LEU A 25 5.66 -12.61 3.77
C LEU A 25 5.76 -14.12 3.52
N SER A 26 6.97 -14.67 3.37
CA SER A 26 7.18 -16.08 3.04
C SER A 26 7.15 -17.01 4.27
N GLU A 27 7.72 -16.60 5.40
CA GLU A 27 7.81 -17.41 6.62
C GLU A 27 6.59 -17.24 7.53
N THR A 28 6.20 -15.99 7.79
CA THR A 28 5.09 -15.65 8.72
C THR A 28 3.76 -15.59 7.99
N GLY A 29 3.72 -14.92 6.84
CA GLY A 29 2.52 -14.74 6.05
C GLY A 29 1.59 -13.65 6.58
N MET A 30 0.39 -13.57 6.00
CA MET A 30 -0.62 -12.56 6.30
C MET A 30 -2.01 -13.16 6.36
N LYS A 31 -2.86 -12.63 7.24
CA LYS A 31 -4.28 -13.00 7.25
C LYS A 31 -5.07 -12.24 6.18
N ILE A 32 -5.77 -12.98 5.32
CA ILE A 32 -6.65 -12.42 4.29
C ILE A 32 -8.04 -13.01 4.47
N ARG A 33 -9.00 -12.15 4.81
CA ARG A 33 -10.39 -12.58 5.10
C ARG A 33 -11.25 -12.82 3.86
N SER A 34 -10.78 -12.39 2.69
CA SER A 34 -11.51 -12.59 1.43
C SER A 34 -11.16 -13.95 0.84
N ARG A 35 -12.16 -14.84 0.77
CA ARG A 35 -12.01 -16.16 0.14
C ARG A 35 -11.52 -16.05 -1.31
N LYS A 36 -12.10 -15.14 -2.09
CA LYS A 36 -11.69 -14.89 -3.48
C LYS A 36 -10.21 -14.48 -3.57
N ALA A 37 -9.73 -13.66 -2.64
CA ALA A 37 -8.33 -13.25 -2.64
C ALA A 37 -7.38 -14.40 -2.26
N LEU A 38 -7.79 -15.25 -1.31
CA LEU A 38 -7.03 -16.46 -0.96
C LEU A 38 -6.92 -17.42 -2.15
N GLU A 39 -8.03 -17.66 -2.87
CA GLU A 39 -8.04 -18.49 -4.08
C GLU A 39 -7.10 -17.93 -5.16
N LEU A 40 -7.20 -16.63 -5.47
CA LEU A 40 -6.30 -15.98 -6.45
C LEU A 40 -4.82 -16.09 -6.09
N LEU A 41 -4.47 -15.94 -4.81
CA LEU A 41 -3.09 -16.05 -4.36
C LEU A 41 -2.60 -17.50 -4.42
N GLY A 42 -3.45 -18.46 -4.08
CA GLY A 42 -3.14 -19.89 -4.22
C GLY A 42 -2.91 -20.28 -5.68
N ASP A 43 -3.77 -19.82 -6.58
CA ASP A 43 -3.64 -20.04 -8.04
C ASP A 43 -2.35 -19.40 -8.60
N SER A 44 -1.86 -18.35 -7.96
CA SER A 44 -0.61 -17.67 -8.31
C SER A 44 0.64 -18.33 -7.70
N GLY A 45 0.49 -19.39 -6.91
CA GLY A 45 1.59 -20.17 -6.32
C GLY A 45 1.86 -19.91 -4.83
N ALA A 46 1.06 -19.07 -4.16
CA ALA A 46 1.20 -18.84 -2.73
C ALA A 46 0.70 -20.04 -1.90
N SER A 47 1.27 -20.26 -0.73
CA SER A 47 0.79 -21.29 0.20
C SER A 47 -0.38 -20.73 1.01
N VAL A 48 -1.55 -21.36 0.89
CA VAL A 48 -2.80 -20.86 1.46
C VAL A 48 -3.40 -21.88 2.43
N ASP A 49 -3.70 -21.41 3.64
CA ASP A 49 -4.53 -22.10 4.62
C ASP A 49 -5.89 -21.39 4.68
N ILE A 50 -6.89 -21.99 4.04
CA ILE A 50 -8.25 -21.43 3.91
C ILE A 50 -8.94 -21.35 5.26
N GLU A 51 -8.76 -22.35 6.13
CA GLU A 51 -9.43 -22.40 7.44
C GLU A 51 -8.90 -21.31 8.37
N ARG A 52 -7.57 -21.13 8.40
CA ARG A 52 -6.92 -20.09 9.21
C ARG A 52 -6.92 -18.72 8.55
N GLN A 53 -7.37 -18.65 7.30
CA GLN A 53 -7.35 -17.46 6.44
C GLN A 53 -5.95 -16.87 6.32
N LEU A 54 -4.92 -17.72 6.23
CA LEU A 54 -3.52 -17.34 6.24
C LEU A 54 -2.90 -17.64 4.87
N VAL A 55 -2.18 -16.67 4.32
CA VAL A 55 -1.37 -16.85 3.10
C VAL A 55 0.10 -16.62 3.42
N LYS A 56 0.98 -17.47 2.89
CA LYS A 56 2.42 -17.25 2.84
C LYS A 56 2.82 -17.05 1.38
N ILE A 57 3.48 -15.94 1.11
CA ILE A 57 3.80 -15.49 -0.25
C ILE A 57 5.31 -15.64 -0.45
N PRO A 58 5.76 -16.59 -1.30
CA PRO A 58 7.15 -16.73 -1.72
C PRO A 58 7.71 -15.43 -2.31
N GLU A 59 9.03 -15.24 -2.16
CA GLU A 59 9.74 -14.06 -2.64
C GLU A 59 9.62 -13.91 -4.16
N GLU A 60 9.69 -15.00 -4.90
CA GLU A 60 9.62 -15.03 -6.36
C GLU A 60 8.28 -14.45 -6.86
N ILE A 61 7.18 -14.76 -6.18
CA ILE A 61 5.85 -14.22 -6.53
C ILE A 61 5.81 -12.70 -6.30
N VAL A 62 6.44 -12.23 -5.22
CA VAL A 62 6.51 -10.79 -4.93
C VAL A 62 7.33 -10.06 -5.98
N GLU A 63 8.50 -10.59 -6.33
CA GLU A 63 9.40 -10.01 -7.34
C GLU A 63 8.76 -10.00 -8.73
N ASP A 64 8.13 -11.10 -9.15
CA ASP A 64 7.39 -11.18 -10.42
C ASP A 64 6.24 -10.17 -10.46
N ALA A 65 5.50 -10.03 -9.35
CA ALA A 65 4.43 -9.05 -9.25
C ALA A 65 4.97 -7.62 -9.36
N LEU A 66 6.09 -7.29 -8.70
CA LEU A 66 6.72 -5.97 -8.77
C LEU A 66 7.17 -5.61 -10.19
N GLN A 67 7.70 -6.57 -10.96
CA GLN A 67 8.08 -6.35 -12.36
C GLN A 67 6.89 -6.05 -13.27
N SER A 68 5.70 -6.55 -12.93
CA SER A 68 4.47 -6.32 -13.70
C SER A 68 3.80 -4.97 -13.42
N VAL A 69 4.24 -4.23 -12.38
CA VAL A 69 3.58 -2.99 -11.96
C VAL A 69 3.83 -1.88 -13.00
N PRO A 70 2.79 -1.34 -13.64
CA PRO A 70 2.95 -0.22 -14.55
C PRO A 70 3.25 1.07 -13.78
N ILE A 71 3.93 2.01 -14.43
CA ILE A 71 4.01 3.39 -13.93
C ILE A 71 2.58 3.96 -13.94
N LEU A 72 1.97 4.03 -12.75
CA LEU A 72 0.59 4.46 -12.56
C LEU A 72 0.41 5.92 -12.99
N LYS A 73 -0.29 6.11 -14.12
CA LYS A 73 -0.88 7.40 -14.52
C LYS A 73 -2.33 7.41 -14.08
N LEU A 74 -2.61 7.97 -12.91
CA LEU A 74 -3.99 8.19 -12.50
C LEU A 74 -4.50 9.45 -13.22
N GLY A 75 -5.48 9.22 -14.11
CA GLY A 75 -6.44 10.11 -14.78
C GLY A 75 -6.00 11.44 -15.40
N GLU A 76 -6.97 12.04 -16.13
CA GLU A 76 -6.86 13.35 -16.81
C GLU A 76 -8.09 14.23 -16.49
N ASN A 77 -7.86 15.52 -16.23
CA ASN A 77 -8.84 16.49 -15.73
C ASN A 77 -8.33 17.82 -16.24
N ARG A 78 -9.03 18.37 -17.22
CA ARG A 78 -8.60 19.58 -17.95
C ARG A 78 -7.17 19.46 -18.51
N GLY A 79 -6.80 18.31 -19.06
CA GLY A 79 -5.54 18.14 -19.81
C GLY A 79 -4.27 17.97 -18.98
N ARG A 80 -4.36 17.72 -17.66
CA ARG A 80 -3.20 17.40 -16.82
C ARG A 80 -3.33 16.02 -16.19
N SER A 81 -2.32 15.18 -16.39
CA SER A 81 -2.14 13.92 -15.65
C SER A 81 -1.63 14.22 -14.24
N TRP A 82 -2.26 13.64 -13.21
CA TRP A 82 -1.93 13.94 -11.81
C TRP A 82 -1.10 12.90 -11.10
N LEU A 83 -0.49 11.93 -11.78
CA LEU A 83 0.52 11.06 -11.16
C LEU A 83 1.50 10.60 -12.25
N SER A 84 2.55 11.38 -12.48
CA SER A 84 3.80 10.90 -13.06
C SER A 84 4.92 11.35 -12.14
N ALA A 85 5.85 10.47 -11.79
CA ALA A 85 7.01 10.84 -11.00
C ALA A 85 7.88 11.88 -11.75
N PRO A 86 8.57 12.81 -11.06
CA PRO A 86 8.49 13.14 -9.63
C PRO A 86 7.68 14.43 -9.44
N LEU A 87 6.43 14.30 -9.01
CA LEU A 87 5.57 15.42 -8.61
C LEU A 87 5.03 15.12 -7.21
N TYR A 88 5.08 16.11 -6.32
CA TYR A 88 4.48 16.01 -5.00
C TYR A 88 3.00 16.38 -5.08
N TYR A 89 2.14 15.59 -4.44
CA TYR A 89 0.69 15.80 -4.43
C TYR A 89 0.19 16.02 -3.01
N PHE A 90 -0.72 16.99 -2.86
CA PHE A 90 -1.40 17.26 -1.60
C PHE A 90 -2.83 16.74 -1.69
N SER A 91 -3.25 15.99 -0.67
CA SER A 91 -4.63 15.55 -0.48
C SER A 91 -5.17 16.04 0.87
N SER A 92 -6.49 16.06 1.00
CA SER A 92 -7.13 16.24 2.30
C SER A 92 -6.98 14.98 3.16
N GLY A 93 -6.92 15.14 4.48
CA GLY A 93 -7.04 13.99 5.39
C GLY A 93 -8.34 13.22 5.14
N VAL A 94 -8.26 11.90 5.19
CA VAL A 94 -9.38 10.98 4.93
C VAL A 94 -9.96 10.43 6.23
N ASP A 95 -11.21 9.99 6.20
CA ASP A 95 -11.88 9.21 7.26
C ASP A 95 -11.99 9.85 8.65
N ALA A 96 -11.79 11.17 8.79
CA ALA A 96 -12.01 11.85 10.06
C ALA A 96 -13.47 11.67 10.50
N HIS A 97 -13.72 10.87 11.55
CA HIS A 97 -15.08 10.66 12.10
C HIS A 97 -15.67 11.90 12.78
N ARG A 98 -14.81 12.81 13.23
CA ARG A 98 -15.21 14.04 13.89
C ARG A 98 -14.44 15.22 13.33
N VAL A 99 -15.15 16.32 13.11
CA VAL A 99 -14.58 17.59 12.67
C VAL A 99 -14.70 18.62 13.80
N PRO A 100 -13.67 19.47 14.02
CA PRO A 100 -13.78 20.59 14.95
C PRO A 100 -14.92 21.52 14.57
N ARG A 101 -15.69 21.96 15.56
CA ARG A 101 -16.72 23.03 15.42
C ARG A 101 -16.26 24.33 16.09
N SER A 102 -15.47 24.21 17.16
CA SER A 102 -14.75 25.32 17.82
C SER A 102 -13.46 24.77 18.44
N ARG A 103 -12.65 25.63 19.09
CA ARG A 103 -11.44 25.20 19.83
C ARG A 103 -11.73 24.12 20.89
N SER A 104 -12.93 24.12 21.46
CA SER A 104 -13.33 23.21 22.54
C SER A 104 -14.41 22.20 22.15
N SER A 105 -14.90 22.21 20.90
CA SER A 105 -16.02 21.34 20.49
C SER A 105 -15.78 20.66 19.14
N ARG A 106 -16.32 19.46 18.99
CA ARG A 106 -16.25 18.63 17.78
C ARG A 106 -17.64 18.09 17.44
N LYS A 107 -17.94 17.87 16.15
CA LYS A 107 -19.16 17.22 15.65
C LYS A 107 -18.82 16.04 14.76
N LEU A 108 -19.76 15.10 14.55
CA LEU A 108 -19.60 14.02 13.57
C LEU A 108 -19.41 14.61 12.16
N SER A 109 -18.57 13.97 11.35
CA SER A 109 -18.15 14.51 10.04
C SER A 109 -19.23 14.47 8.96
N LEU A 110 -20.20 13.57 9.04
CA LEU A 110 -21.46 13.58 8.25
C LEU A 110 -22.59 12.98 9.10
N ARG A 111 -23.83 13.44 8.90
CA ARG A 111 -25.02 12.89 9.55
C ARG A 111 -25.16 11.43 9.11
N GLN A 112 -25.13 10.48 10.05
CA GLN A 112 -25.74 9.17 9.80
C GLN A 112 -27.23 9.43 9.56
N ALA A 113 -27.65 9.33 8.30
CA ALA A 113 -29.04 9.23 7.89
C ALA A 113 -29.28 7.78 7.45
#